data_AF-A0A947VBI2-F1
#
_entry.id   AF-A0A947VBI2-F1
#
_cell.length_a   1.000
_cell.length_b   1.000
_cell.length_c   1.000
_cell.angle_alpha   90.00
_cell.angle_beta   90.00
_cell.angle_gamma   90.00
#
_symmetry.space_group_name_H-M   'P 1'
#
loop_
_entity.id
_entity.type
_entity.pdbx_description
1 polymer ?
#
loop_
_entity_poly.entity_id
_entity_poly.type
_entity_poly.pdbx_seq_one_letter_code
_entity_poly.pdbx_strand_id
1 'polypeptide(L)'
;MRALILAFLLMCSELNQAAHALDPDLPPTGRSRFDELVGSAPVPFPFARLRRAIEAQMRPDPGGLPTLKTTLIPLGRSLQRDAGAPDFFRYPRVVAAADGLNKNGYAPLQDRLFLGYHEKGEVIEVISYADAAGRFEFQVVRDYAPGKTPKVFYARRSLCLACHQNGAPLFARPLWDETPANPAIAARLRAAQRDFYGVKLTGTDIAYFIDAAADRANLFSVWQTLWQQGCSAGEPGDRCRLEAFAAALDYARSGTLPAPGILPALDRAWTARWPQGLAIPNPDLPNRDPLAALQDPANDPLLLRPPLETWQAPDKTAFVVGLAGMLDTAAVKQLGRRDVAGALDKLRARGELAARPFSHALLDSLLAELGTPRRTARVSLPTARVEPLSATRAANPLVAPFRTHCASCHDTTLPHPPNFLHGTPSEIEAKLDQCAERMFVRLSMASVPEAARSKPPMPPAAALASRGIDPAHWAASPELDVLKRLVASRLRGQDPAILLSRPYAQLRLCLPQTGYAERAR
;
A
#
# COMPACT_ATOMS: atom_id res chain seq x y z
N MET A 1 -41.32 -21.63 -5.91
CA MET A 1 -40.28 -22.08 -4.96
C MET A 1 -38.88 -22.26 -5.56
N ARG A 2 -38.69 -22.56 -6.86
CA ARG A 2 -37.34 -22.64 -7.48
C ARG A 2 -36.73 -21.31 -7.94
N ALA A 3 -37.52 -20.24 -8.05
CA ALA A 3 -37.03 -18.91 -8.45
C ALA A 3 -36.54 -18.04 -7.27
N LEU A 4 -36.89 -18.37 -6.02
CA LEU A 4 -36.43 -17.63 -4.83
C LEU A 4 -35.06 -18.11 -4.31
N ILE A 5 -34.58 -19.27 -4.74
CA ILE A 5 -33.30 -19.84 -4.30
C ILE A 5 -32.13 -19.32 -5.16
N LEU A 6 -32.39 -18.88 -6.39
CA LEU A 6 -31.35 -18.34 -7.28
C LEU A 6 -30.95 -16.89 -6.94
N ALA A 7 -31.85 -16.12 -6.31
CA ALA A 7 -31.55 -14.76 -5.83
C ALA A 7 -30.73 -14.74 -4.54
N PHE A 8 -30.71 -15.85 -3.78
CA PHE A 8 -29.98 -15.93 -2.51
C PHE A 8 -28.52 -16.39 -2.68
N LEU A 9 -28.18 -17.01 -3.82
CA LEU A 9 -26.82 -17.46 -4.14
C LEU A 9 -25.99 -16.41 -4.89
N LEU A 10 -26.59 -15.29 -5.31
CA LEU A 10 -25.93 -14.20 -6.06
C LEU A 10 -25.52 -12.99 -5.19
N MET A 11 -25.73 -13.04 -3.87
CA MET A 11 -25.15 -12.09 -2.90
C MET A 11 -23.95 -12.68 -2.12
N CYS A 12 -23.50 -13.87 -2.52
CA CYS A 12 -22.41 -14.59 -1.85
C CYS A 12 -21.06 -14.31 -2.52
N SER A 13 -20.52 -13.09 -2.35
CA SER A 13 -19.06 -12.80 -2.46
C SER A 13 -18.73 -11.31 -2.35
N GLU A 14 -19.48 -10.49 -1.59
CA GLU A 14 -19.00 -9.15 -1.23
C GLU A 14 -18.01 -9.28 -0.06
N LEU A 15 -16.82 -9.77 -0.41
CA LEU A 15 -15.62 -9.61 0.40
C LEU A 15 -15.47 -8.11 0.71
N ASN A 16 -15.08 -7.77 1.94
CA ASN A 16 -14.68 -6.43 2.40
C ASN A 16 -13.67 -5.68 1.49
N GLN A 17 -13.21 -6.29 0.38
CA GLN A 17 -12.45 -5.66 -0.70
C GLN A 17 -13.24 -4.64 -1.53
N ALA A 18 -14.57 -4.74 -1.62
CA ALA A 18 -15.36 -3.82 -2.46
C ALA A 18 -15.30 -2.36 -1.97
N ALA A 19 -15.07 -2.13 -0.67
CA ALA A 19 -15.09 -0.78 -0.09
C ALA A 19 -13.94 0.12 -0.56
N HIS A 20 -12.79 -0.42 -0.97
CA HIS A 20 -11.61 0.38 -1.35
C HIS A 20 -11.50 0.68 -2.84
N ALA A 21 -12.33 0.08 -3.67
CA ALA A 21 -12.10 0.08 -5.11
C ALA A 21 -12.68 1.28 -5.87
N LEU A 22 -13.59 2.01 -5.22
CA LEU A 22 -14.17 3.26 -5.72
C LEU A 22 -13.57 4.51 -5.06
N ASP A 23 -12.57 4.30 -4.20
CA ASP A 23 -11.92 5.37 -3.48
C ASP A 23 -11.21 6.33 -4.44
N PRO A 24 -11.40 7.66 -4.30
CA PRO A 24 -10.68 8.64 -5.11
C PRO A 24 -9.18 8.55 -4.86
N ASP A 25 -8.38 8.86 -5.89
CA ASP A 25 -6.91 8.84 -5.83
C ASP A 25 -6.34 9.79 -4.76
N LEU A 26 -7.04 10.89 -4.49
CA LEU A 26 -6.73 11.80 -3.39
C LEU A 26 -7.50 11.40 -2.12
N PRO A 27 -6.93 11.64 -0.92
CA PRO A 27 -7.67 11.49 0.32
C PRO A 27 -8.92 12.38 0.29
N PRO A 28 -10.10 11.86 0.65
CA PRO A 28 -11.34 12.65 0.66
C PRO A 28 -11.30 13.80 1.68
N THR A 29 -10.45 13.68 2.71
CA THR A 29 -10.20 14.72 3.71
C THR A 29 -8.78 14.61 4.25
N GLY A 30 -8.24 15.73 4.73
CA GLY A 30 -6.88 15.81 5.26
C GLY A 30 -5.80 15.48 4.22
N ARG A 31 -4.65 15.03 4.70
CA ARG A 31 -3.46 14.71 3.89
C ARG A 31 -2.73 13.51 4.48
N SER A 32 -1.81 12.94 3.72
CA SER A 32 -0.96 11.84 4.17
C SER A 32 0.10 12.32 5.17
N ARG A 33 0.63 11.42 6.00
CA ARG A 33 1.73 11.76 6.92
C ARG A 33 2.97 12.26 6.20
N PHE A 34 3.22 11.79 4.99
CA PHE A 34 4.36 12.30 4.23
C PHE A 34 4.18 13.76 3.81
N ASP A 35 2.97 14.19 3.41
CA ASP A 35 2.71 15.60 3.11
C ASP A 35 2.95 16.49 4.32
N GLU A 36 2.47 16.07 5.49
CA GLU A 36 2.66 16.81 6.75
C GLU A 36 4.13 16.86 7.17
N LEU A 37 4.89 15.81 6.89
CA LEU A 37 6.32 15.75 7.18
C LEU A 37 7.13 16.72 6.32
N VAL A 38 6.83 16.83 5.02
CA VAL A 38 7.58 17.69 4.08
C VAL A 38 7.07 19.14 4.06
N GLY A 39 5.78 19.34 4.30
CA GLY A 39 5.14 20.65 4.23
C GLY A 39 5.17 21.27 2.84
N SER A 40 5.38 22.59 2.79
CA SER A 40 5.51 23.37 1.55
C SER A 40 6.96 23.44 1.05
N ALA A 41 7.92 22.92 1.81
CA ALA A 41 9.31 22.86 1.41
C ALA A 41 9.52 21.77 0.34
N PRO A 42 10.52 21.92 -0.54
CA PRO A 42 10.95 20.82 -1.40
C PRO A 42 11.34 19.60 -0.56
N VAL A 43 11.03 18.40 -1.05
CA VAL A 43 11.46 17.15 -0.39
C VAL A 43 12.99 17.17 -0.25
N PRO A 44 13.54 16.95 0.96
CA PRO A 44 14.98 17.02 1.18
C PRO A 44 15.76 16.09 0.24
N PHE A 45 16.76 16.63 -0.45
CA PHE A 45 17.67 15.91 -1.36
C PHE A 45 19.13 16.13 -0.93
N PRO A 46 20.02 15.12 -0.99
CA PRO A 46 19.81 13.73 -1.43
C PRO A 46 19.07 12.87 -0.37
N PHE A 47 18.83 11.58 -0.67
CA PHE A 47 18.06 10.67 0.19
C PHE A 47 18.55 10.64 1.64
N ALA A 48 19.87 10.74 1.86
CA ALA A 48 20.45 10.83 3.19
C ALA A 48 19.95 12.04 4.01
N ARG A 49 19.60 13.17 3.38
CA ARG A 49 18.97 14.33 4.05
C ARG A 49 17.52 14.06 4.41
N LEU A 50 16.75 13.42 3.53
CA LEU A 50 15.37 13.03 3.83
C LEU A 50 15.33 12.07 5.02
N ARG A 51 16.19 11.05 5.02
CA ARG A 51 16.32 10.13 6.16
C ARG A 51 16.60 10.87 7.46
N ARG A 52 17.61 11.76 7.47
CA ARG A 52 17.92 12.56 8.67
C ARG A 52 16.75 13.44 9.13
N ALA A 53 15.99 14.00 8.19
CA ALA A 53 14.81 14.80 8.52
C ALA A 53 13.70 13.94 9.18
N ILE A 54 13.51 12.70 8.73
CA ILE A 54 12.58 11.74 9.35
C ILE A 54 13.09 11.33 10.73
N GLU A 55 14.33 10.86 10.82
CA GLU A 55 14.95 10.38 12.07
C GLU A 55 14.99 11.48 13.14
N ALA A 56 15.14 12.75 12.75
CA ALA A 56 15.11 13.89 13.67
C ALA A 56 13.78 14.01 14.43
N GLN A 57 12.69 13.46 13.91
CA GLN A 57 11.36 13.45 14.55
C GLN A 57 11.13 12.22 15.43
N MET A 58 12.04 11.25 15.41
CA MET A 58 11.88 9.95 16.07
C MET A 58 12.78 9.82 17.29
N ARG A 59 12.31 9.11 18.32
CA ARG A 59 13.08 8.82 19.53
C ARG A 59 14.06 7.69 19.25
N PRO A 60 15.33 7.81 19.70
CA PRO A 60 16.28 6.72 19.63
C PRO A 60 15.70 5.44 20.22
N ASP A 61 15.95 4.32 19.56
CA ASP A 61 15.60 3.01 20.07
C ASP A 61 16.45 2.69 21.32
N PRO A 62 15.86 2.22 22.43
CA PRO A 62 16.61 1.85 23.63
C PRO A 62 17.65 0.74 23.40
N GLY A 63 17.40 -0.15 22.44
CA GLY A 63 18.30 -1.23 22.03
C GLY A 63 19.36 -0.81 21.01
N GLY A 64 19.43 0.48 20.67
CA GLY A 64 20.41 1.03 19.72
C GLY A 64 20.09 0.75 18.24
N LEU A 65 18.91 0.21 17.94
CA LEU A 65 18.48 0.02 16.55
C LEU A 65 18.16 1.36 15.87
N PRO A 66 18.28 1.46 14.54
CA PRO A 66 17.83 2.64 13.81
C PRO A 66 16.32 2.89 14.01
N THR A 67 15.92 4.16 14.10
CA THR A 67 14.51 4.54 14.24
C THR A 67 13.76 4.39 12.91
N LEU A 68 14.43 4.69 11.81
CA LEU A 68 14.02 4.35 10.46
C LEU A 68 14.71 3.06 10.02
N LYS A 69 13.98 1.95 10.04
CA LYS A 69 14.49 0.64 9.59
C LYS A 69 14.70 0.71 8.10
N THR A 70 15.94 0.50 7.64
CA THR A 70 16.29 0.69 6.23
C THR A 70 17.13 -0.48 5.72
N THR A 71 16.76 -1.04 4.58
CA THR A 71 17.49 -2.11 3.91
C THR A 71 17.62 -1.85 2.40
N LEU A 72 18.39 -2.68 1.71
CA LEU A 72 18.65 -2.59 0.27
C LEU A 72 18.03 -3.77 -0.47
N ILE A 73 17.47 -3.54 -1.65
CA ILE A 73 16.93 -4.57 -2.54
C ILE A 73 17.50 -4.34 -3.94
N PRO A 74 18.61 -5.00 -4.32
CA PRO A 74 19.16 -4.88 -5.68
C PRO A 74 18.26 -5.54 -6.73
N LEU A 75 17.67 -6.70 -6.41
CA LEU A 75 16.85 -7.49 -7.32
C LEU A 75 15.46 -7.69 -6.68
N GLY A 76 14.54 -6.76 -6.95
CA GLY A 76 13.24 -6.69 -6.27
C GLY A 76 12.03 -7.09 -7.12
N ARG A 77 10.84 -6.93 -6.53
CA ARG A 77 9.52 -7.15 -7.17
C ARG A 77 8.70 -5.87 -7.37
N SER A 78 9.20 -4.74 -6.86
CA SER A 78 8.53 -3.44 -6.92
C SER A 78 8.32 -2.94 -8.35
N LEU A 79 7.55 -1.85 -8.51
CA LEU A 79 7.43 -1.18 -9.80
C LEU A 79 8.81 -0.80 -10.36
N GLN A 80 9.71 -0.23 -9.56
CA GLN A 80 11.06 0.16 -10.00
C GLN A 80 12.07 -1.01 -10.13
N ARG A 81 11.63 -2.28 -10.21
CA ARG A 81 12.53 -3.46 -10.18
C ARG A 81 13.63 -3.46 -11.25
N ASP A 82 13.37 -2.84 -12.40
CA ASP A 82 14.29 -2.83 -13.54
C ASP A 82 15.10 -1.52 -13.62
N ALA A 83 14.87 -0.55 -12.72
CA ALA A 83 15.52 0.76 -12.77
C ALA A 83 17.03 0.70 -12.48
N GLY A 84 17.49 -0.33 -11.77
CA GLY A 84 18.91 -0.55 -11.47
C GLY A 84 19.72 -1.07 -12.66
N ALA A 85 19.05 -1.56 -13.71
CA ALA A 85 19.70 -2.29 -14.80
C ALA A 85 20.82 -1.48 -15.51
N PRO A 86 21.86 -2.17 -16.01
CA PRO A 86 22.25 -3.54 -15.66
C PRO A 86 22.93 -3.63 -14.26
N ASP A 87 23.27 -2.49 -13.67
CA ASP A 87 24.09 -2.37 -12.45
C ASP A 87 23.29 -2.48 -11.13
N PHE A 88 22.44 -3.49 -10.99
CA PHE A 88 21.51 -3.66 -9.87
C PHE A 88 22.17 -3.57 -8.47
N PHE A 89 23.36 -4.13 -8.32
CA PHE A 89 24.11 -4.10 -7.05
C PHE A 89 24.84 -2.78 -6.82
N ARG A 90 25.11 -2.01 -7.87
CA ARG A 90 25.62 -0.65 -7.74
C ARG A 90 24.49 0.29 -7.37
N TYR A 91 23.31 0.16 -7.96
CA TYR A 91 22.15 1.03 -7.72
C TYR A 91 20.96 0.25 -7.13
N PRO A 92 21.09 -0.35 -5.93
CA PRO A 92 19.99 -1.06 -5.32
C PRO A 92 18.87 -0.11 -4.91
N ARG A 93 17.65 -0.63 -4.88
CA ARG A 93 16.52 0.08 -4.26
C ARG A 93 16.75 0.16 -2.76
N VAL A 94 16.44 1.30 -2.15
CA VAL A 94 16.36 1.44 -0.69
C VAL A 94 14.91 1.24 -0.27
N VAL A 95 14.68 0.42 0.75
CA VAL A 95 13.37 0.31 1.43
C VAL A 95 13.53 0.80 2.85
N ALA A 96 12.61 1.66 3.29
CA ALA A 96 12.60 2.18 4.65
C ALA A 96 11.21 2.14 5.27
N ALA A 97 11.13 1.82 6.57
CA ALA A 97 9.91 1.84 7.37
C ALA A 97 10.15 2.57 8.69
N ALA A 98 9.23 3.48 9.05
CA ALA A 98 9.23 4.12 10.34
C ALA A 98 8.58 3.18 11.38
N ASP A 99 9.40 2.58 12.23
CA ASP A 99 9.00 1.60 13.25
C ASP A 99 9.27 2.11 14.68
N GLY A 100 10.10 3.15 14.83
CA GLY A 100 10.38 3.78 16.12
C GLY A 100 9.32 4.79 16.57
N LEU A 101 9.23 5.00 17.88
CA LEU A 101 8.37 6.03 18.49
C LEU A 101 8.78 7.45 18.07
N ASN A 102 7.82 8.36 18.02
CA ASN A 102 8.07 9.78 17.73
C ASN A 102 8.50 10.56 18.98
N LYS A 103 9.25 11.64 18.76
CA LYS A 103 9.56 12.64 19.80
C LYS A 103 8.30 13.44 20.13
N ASN A 104 8.24 13.95 21.36
CA ASN A 104 7.13 14.80 21.79
C ASN A 104 6.96 16.00 20.84
N GLY A 105 5.70 16.30 20.48
CA GLY A 105 5.37 17.42 19.59
C GLY A 105 5.43 17.10 18.09
N TYR A 106 5.90 15.91 17.71
CA TYR A 106 5.84 15.43 16.33
C TYR A 106 4.69 14.45 16.13
N ALA A 107 4.05 14.52 14.97
CA ALA A 107 3.03 13.55 14.58
C ALA A 107 3.62 12.13 14.49
N PRO A 108 2.87 11.07 14.84
CA PRO A 108 3.34 9.70 14.73
C PRO A 108 3.69 9.30 13.28
N LEU A 109 4.89 8.74 13.11
CA LEU A 109 5.36 8.11 11.88
C LEU A 109 5.42 6.59 12.02
N GLN A 110 5.50 6.08 13.26
CA GLN A 110 5.45 4.65 13.55
C GLN A 110 4.27 3.98 12.84
N ASP A 111 4.57 2.94 12.07
CA ASP A 111 3.63 2.13 11.28
C ASP A 111 2.82 2.93 10.25
N ARG A 112 3.23 4.17 9.97
CA ARG A 112 2.51 5.14 9.14
C ARG A 112 3.33 5.68 7.98
N LEU A 113 4.62 5.38 7.89
CA LEU A 113 5.48 5.89 6.82
C LEU A 113 6.42 4.81 6.31
N PHE A 114 6.31 4.53 5.01
CA PHE A 114 7.13 3.57 4.29
C PHE A 114 7.62 4.20 2.99
N LEU A 115 8.88 3.95 2.64
CA LEU A 115 9.55 4.57 1.49
C LEU A 115 10.27 3.52 0.65
N GLY A 116 10.25 3.72 -0.66
CA GLY A 116 11.04 2.98 -1.64
C GLY A 116 11.79 3.95 -2.53
N TYR A 117 13.08 4.16 -2.29
CA TYR A 117 13.91 5.06 -3.08
C TYR A 117 14.72 4.30 -4.13
N HIS A 118 14.76 4.84 -5.36
CA HIS A 118 15.62 4.31 -6.42
C HIS A 118 16.39 5.44 -7.13
N GLU A 119 17.73 5.41 -7.04
CA GLU A 119 18.60 6.48 -7.59
C GLU A 119 18.46 6.64 -9.10
N LYS A 120 18.72 5.59 -9.89
CA LYS A 120 18.52 5.61 -11.36
C LYS A 120 17.06 5.83 -11.78
N GLY A 121 16.12 5.59 -10.86
CA GLY A 121 14.71 5.82 -11.09
C GLY A 121 14.30 7.27 -10.87
N GLU A 122 15.16 8.06 -10.23
CA GLU A 122 14.92 9.44 -9.81
C GLU A 122 13.60 9.60 -9.05
N VAL A 123 13.26 8.58 -8.25
CA VAL A 123 11.93 8.44 -7.65
C VAL A 123 12.00 7.92 -6.22
N ILE A 124 11.10 8.42 -5.38
CA ILE A 124 10.73 7.82 -4.10
C ILE A 124 9.26 7.40 -4.19
N GLU A 125 8.97 6.13 -4.00
CA GLU A 125 7.62 5.63 -3.76
C GLU A 125 7.33 5.73 -2.27
N VAL A 126 6.17 6.27 -1.91
CA VAL A 126 5.80 6.56 -0.53
C VAL A 126 4.45 5.92 -0.25
N ILE A 127 4.36 5.19 0.85
CA ILE A 127 3.09 4.75 1.43
C ILE A 127 3.00 5.39 2.79
N SER A 128 1.99 6.24 3.00
CA SER A 128 1.81 6.87 4.30
C SER A 128 0.36 7.04 4.72
N TYR A 129 0.10 6.92 6.01
CA TYR A 129 -1.25 6.95 6.56
C TYR A 129 -1.83 8.37 6.49
N ALA A 130 -3.12 8.50 6.16
CA ALA A 130 -3.86 9.74 6.23
C ALA A 130 -4.90 9.63 7.34
N ASP A 131 -4.56 10.12 8.54
CA ASP A 131 -5.37 9.95 9.75
C ASP A 131 -6.81 10.44 9.59
N ALA A 132 -7.01 11.60 8.97
CA ALA A 132 -8.35 12.17 8.76
C ALA A 132 -9.20 11.31 7.81
N ALA A 133 -8.57 10.62 6.86
CA ALA A 133 -9.23 9.74 5.90
C ALA A 133 -9.31 8.27 6.38
N GLY A 134 -8.56 7.90 7.43
CA GLY A 134 -8.56 6.55 7.99
C GLY A 134 -7.92 5.49 7.10
N ARG A 135 -7.05 5.85 6.14
CA ARG A 135 -6.46 4.92 5.17
C ARG A 135 -5.04 5.30 4.79
N PHE A 136 -4.27 4.37 4.20
CA PHE A 136 -2.99 4.71 3.59
C PHE A 136 -3.17 5.34 2.21
N GLU A 137 -2.28 6.27 1.91
CA GLU A 137 -2.14 6.92 0.63
C GLU A 137 -0.84 6.50 -0.05
N PHE A 138 -0.90 6.43 -1.37
CA PHE A 138 0.21 6.08 -2.23
C PHE A 138 0.68 7.34 -2.95
N GLN A 139 1.95 7.68 -2.79
CA GLN A 139 2.54 8.87 -3.41
C GLN A 139 3.84 8.52 -4.11
N VAL A 140 4.22 9.34 -5.08
CA VAL A 140 5.53 9.30 -5.73
C VAL A 140 6.18 10.67 -5.65
N VAL A 141 7.44 10.70 -5.25
CA VAL A 141 8.31 11.87 -5.37
C VAL A 141 9.07 11.73 -6.68
N ARG A 142 8.78 12.59 -7.64
CA ARG A 142 9.44 12.66 -8.95
C ARG A 142 10.56 13.69 -8.92
N ASP A 143 11.37 13.71 -9.98
CA ASP A 143 12.46 14.68 -10.14
C ASP A 143 13.46 14.60 -8.96
N TYR A 144 13.63 13.41 -8.37
CA TYR A 144 14.47 13.20 -7.19
C TYR A 144 15.92 12.89 -7.59
N ALA A 145 16.60 13.86 -8.18
CA ALA A 145 17.96 13.74 -8.71
C ALA A 145 18.76 15.06 -8.58
N PRO A 146 20.09 15.03 -8.73
CA PRO A 146 20.91 16.25 -8.71
C PRO A 146 20.42 17.29 -9.73
N GLY A 147 20.36 18.56 -9.32
CA GLY A 147 19.94 19.68 -10.19
C GLY A 147 18.44 19.75 -10.48
N LYS A 148 17.64 18.80 -10.00
CA LYS A 148 16.17 18.79 -10.15
C LYS A 148 15.49 19.20 -8.84
N THR A 149 14.23 19.63 -8.94
CA THR A 149 13.40 19.98 -7.78
C THR A 149 12.38 18.87 -7.54
N PRO A 150 12.48 18.10 -6.43
CA PRO A 150 11.54 17.04 -6.12
C PRO A 150 10.08 17.49 -6.08
N LYS A 151 9.18 16.71 -6.68
CA LYS A 151 7.74 16.98 -6.73
C LYS A 151 6.94 15.80 -6.22
N VAL A 152 6.01 16.05 -5.29
CA VAL A 152 5.14 15.03 -4.71
C VAL A 152 3.85 14.92 -5.53
N PHE A 153 3.50 13.70 -5.93
CA PHE A 153 2.22 13.36 -6.55
C PHE A 153 1.56 12.21 -5.79
N TYR A 154 0.23 12.21 -5.75
CA TYR A 154 -0.54 11.03 -5.39
C TYR A 154 -0.55 10.07 -6.58
N ALA A 155 -0.17 8.83 -6.33
CA ALA A 155 -0.23 7.77 -7.32
C ALA A 155 -1.69 7.34 -7.50
N ARG A 156 -2.00 6.75 -8.66
CA ARG A 156 -3.34 6.18 -8.87
C ARG A 156 -3.53 4.99 -7.95
N ARG A 157 -4.59 5.01 -7.13
CA ARG A 157 -4.85 3.96 -6.15
C ARG A 157 -5.08 2.62 -6.84
N SER A 158 -5.83 2.61 -7.93
CA SER A 158 -6.07 1.40 -8.73
C SER A 158 -4.78 0.71 -9.21
N LEU A 159 -3.74 1.47 -9.55
CA LEU A 159 -2.42 0.92 -9.88
C LEU A 159 -1.77 0.25 -8.66
N CYS A 160 -1.80 0.92 -7.50
CA CYS A 160 -1.14 0.45 -6.30
C CYS A 160 -1.85 -0.76 -5.68
N LEU A 161 -3.19 -0.74 -5.66
CA LEU A 161 -4.04 -1.78 -5.07
C LEU A 161 -3.97 -3.14 -5.79
N ALA A 162 -3.48 -3.17 -7.03
CA ALA A 162 -3.22 -4.43 -7.72
C ALA A 162 -2.18 -5.30 -6.97
N CYS A 163 -1.18 -4.66 -6.34
CA CYS A 163 -0.24 -5.33 -5.44
C CYS A 163 -0.64 -5.15 -3.97
N HIS A 164 -0.97 -3.93 -3.55
CA HIS A 164 -1.36 -3.56 -2.18
C HIS A 164 -2.84 -3.83 -1.92
N GLN A 165 -3.22 -5.11 -1.98
CA GLN A 165 -4.61 -5.60 -1.92
C GLN A 165 -5.38 -5.14 -0.66
N ASN A 166 -4.66 -4.81 0.42
CA ASN A 166 -5.25 -4.33 1.68
C ASN A 166 -5.31 -2.80 1.79
N GLY A 167 -4.89 -2.07 0.75
CA GLY A 167 -4.74 -0.61 0.80
C GLY A 167 -3.70 -0.14 1.81
N ALA A 168 -2.67 -0.94 2.06
CA ALA A 168 -1.62 -0.73 3.06
C ALA A 168 -0.27 -1.32 2.57
N PRO A 169 0.87 -1.08 3.27
CA PRO A 169 2.18 -1.65 2.91
C PRO A 169 2.18 -3.18 2.83
N LEU A 170 3.11 -3.74 2.05
CA LEU A 170 3.31 -5.19 1.92
C LEU A 170 4.80 -5.48 1.75
N PHE A 171 5.29 -6.56 2.35
CA PHE A 171 6.69 -6.97 2.26
C PHE A 171 6.83 -8.49 2.24
N ALA A 172 8.04 -8.98 2.02
CA ALA A 172 8.29 -10.42 2.09
C ALA A 172 8.39 -10.85 3.55
N ARG A 173 7.88 -12.05 3.83
CA ARG A 173 8.04 -12.72 5.12
C ARG A 173 9.52 -12.83 5.54
N PRO A 174 9.79 -13.10 6.83
CA PRO A 174 11.14 -13.13 7.39
C PRO A 174 12.10 -14.06 6.63
N LEU A 175 13.40 -13.78 6.78
CA LEU A 175 14.52 -14.07 5.86
C LEU A 175 14.70 -12.96 4.82
N TRP A 176 13.67 -12.71 4.01
CA TRP A 176 13.67 -11.71 2.93
C TRP A 176 14.96 -11.72 2.09
N ASP A 177 15.16 -12.80 1.33
CA ASP A 177 16.40 -13.11 0.59
C ASP A 177 16.72 -12.13 -0.56
N GLU A 178 15.82 -11.20 -0.84
CA GLU A 178 16.04 -10.08 -1.76
C GLU A 178 16.92 -8.97 -1.14
N THR A 179 17.23 -9.08 0.15
CA THR A 179 17.97 -8.09 0.95
C THR A 179 19.37 -8.59 1.34
N PRO A 180 20.24 -7.77 2.00
CA PRO A 180 21.51 -8.24 2.54
C PRO A 180 21.40 -9.29 3.65
N ALA A 181 20.18 -9.65 4.09
CA ALA A 181 19.97 -10.84 4.92
C ALA A 181 20.44 -12.12 4.19
N ASN A 182 20.39 -12.15 2.86
CA ASN A 182 21.03 -13.18 2.04
C ASN A 182 22.55 -12.90 1.92
N PRO A 183 23.43 -13.81 2.36
CA PRO A 183 24.88 -13.62 2.32
C PRO A 183 25.45 -13.34 0.92
N ALA A 184 24.88 -13.94 -0.13
CA ALA A 184 25.33 -13.74 -1.50
C ALA A 184 24.97 -12.33 -2.01
N ILE A 185 23.78 -11.81 -1.64
CA ILE A 185 23.39 -10.43 -1.90
C ILE A 185 24.31 -9.47 -1.15
N ALA A 186 24.56 -9.72 0.14
CA ALA A 186 25.45 -8.90 0.95
C ALA A 186 26.88 -8.86 0.37
N ALA A 187 27.43 -9.99 -0.09
CA ALA A 187 28.76 -10.06 -0.70
C ALA A 187 28.84 -9.18 -1.97
N ARG A 188 27.84 -9.27 -2.85
CA ARG A 188 27.79 -8.45 -4.09
C ARG A 188 27.61 -6.96 -3.80
N LEU A 189 26.84 -6.59 -2.78
CA LEU A 189 26.71 -5.20 -2.34
C LEU A 189 28.02 -4.66 -1.76
N ARG A 190 28.75 -5.45 -0.96
CA ARG A 190 30.10 -5.07 -0.47
C ARG A 190 31.08 -4.87 -1.62
N ALA A 191 31.05 -5.74 -2.62
CA ALA A 191 31.90 -5.65 -3.81
C ALA A 191 31.67 -4.36 -4.63
N ALA A 192 30.48 -3.76 -4.55
CA ALA A 192 30.19 -2.49 -5.22
C ALA A 192 30.88 -1.27 -4.56
N GLN A 193 31.40 -1.43 -3.33
CA GLN A 193 32.16 -0.40 -2.58
C GLN A 193 31.47 0.98 -2.54
N ARG A 194 30.15 1.00 -2.33
CA ARG A 194 29.37 2.25 -2.17
C ARG A 194 28.98 2.48 -0.71
N ASP A 195 28.74 3.74 -0.38
CA ASP A 195 28.19 4.15 0.91
C ASP A 195 26.68 3.88 1.04
N PHE A 196 26.01 3.60 -0.08
CA PHE A 196 24.57 3.39 -0.21
C PHE A 196 23.75 4.45 0.53
N TYR A 197 24.10 5.73 0.35
CA TYR A 197 23.42 6.86 0.99
C TYR A 197 23.47 6.78 2.53
N GLY A 198 24.47 6.10 3.07
CA GLY A 198 24.67 5.81 4.47
C GLY A 198 23.78 4.70 5.02
N VAL A 199 23.21 3.83 4.19
CA VAL A 199 22.47 2.63 4.61
C VAL A 199 23.47 1.53 4.96
N LYS A 200 23.35 0.98 6.17
CA LYS A 200 24.19 -0.15 6.61
C LYS A 200 23.67 -1.45 5.99
N LEU A 201 24.57 -2.34 5.60
CA LEU A 201 24.19 -3.71 5.24
C LEU A 201 23.82 -4.45 6.52
N THR A 202 22.58 -4.92 6.59
CA THR A 202 21.97 -5.49 7.81
C THR A 202 21.66 -6.97 7.64
N GLY A 203 21.39 -7.66 8.76
CA GLY A 203 20.97 -9.06 8.73
C GLY A 203 19.45 -9.20 8.60
N THR A 204 18.94 -10.33 9.09
CA THR A 204 17.51 -10.65 9.12
C THR A 204 16.70 -9.79 10.11
N ASP A 205 17.37 -9.12 11.04
CA ASP A 205 16.79 -8.26 12.08
C ASP A 205 15.99 -7.08 11.48
N ILE A 206 16.62 -6.30 10.61
CA ILE A 206 15.95 -5.14 9.98
C ILE A 206 14.81 -5.58 9.06
N ALA A 207 14.99 -6.69 8.33
CA ALA A 207 13.94 -7.25 7.50
C ALA A 207 12.71 -7.62 8.34
N TYR A 208 12.92 -8.28 9.48
CA TYR A 208 11.87 -8.61 10.44
C TYR A 208 11.14 -7.37 10.98
N PHE A 209 11.85 -6.30 11.35
CA PHE A 209 11.19 -5.09 11.86
C PHE A 209 10.35 -4.36 10.80
N ILE A 210 10.78 -4.37 9.53
CA ILE A 210 9.99 -3.78 8.44
C ILE A 210 8.72 -4.60 8.20
N ASP A 211 8.83 -5.93 8.24
CA ASP A 211 7.71 -6.86 8.12
C ASP A 211 6.69 -6.67 9.25
N ALA A 212 7.16 -6.69 10.51
CA ALA A 212 6.33 -6.46 11.69
C ALA A 212 5.65 -5.07 11.68
N ALA A 213 6.30 -4.04 11.14
CA ALA A 213 5.68 -2.73 10.97
C ALA A 213 4.57 -2.75 9.91
N ALA A 214 4.71 -3.53 8.84
CA ALA A 214 3.66 -3.72 7.84
C ALA A 214 2.48 -4.53 8.39
N ASP A 215 2.71 -5.54 9.22
CA ASP A 215 1.64 -6.27 9.92
C ASP A 215 0.78 -5.32 10.75
N ARG A 216 1.40 -4.52 11.60
CA ARG A 216 0.69 -3.55 12.46
C ARG A 216 0.00 -2.46 11.62
N ALA A 217 0.64 -1.98 10.57
CA ALA A 217 0.05 -1.01 9.64
C ALA A 217 -1.22 -1.56 8.98
N ASN A 218 -1.23 -2.83 8.57
CA ASN A 218 -2.37 -3.45 7.89
C ASN A 218 -3.58 -3.60 8.81
N LEU A 219 -3.38 -3.75 10.12
CA LEU A 219 -4.48 -3.79 11.10
C LEU A 219 -5.19 -2.44 11.27
N PHE A 220 -4.64 -1.33 10.77
CA PHE A 220 -5.33 -0.03 10.88
C PHE A 220 -6.68 -0.04 10.15
N SER A 221 -6.80 -0.73 9.02
CA SER A 221 -8.08 -0.86 8.31
C SER A 221 -9.10 -1.67 9.13
N VAL A 222 -8.64 -2.68 9.87
CA VAL A 222 -9.46 -3.48 10.78
C VAL A 222 -9.99 -2.60 11.91
N TRP A 223 -9.11 -1.84 12.58
CA TRP A 223 -9.49 -0.95 13.68
C TRP A 223 -10.44 0.15 13.23
N GLN A 224 -10.21 0.74 12.06
CA GLN A 224 -11.11 1.71 11.46
C GLN A 224 -12.47 1.09 11.12
N THR A 225 -12.49 -0.13 10.58
CA THR A 225 -13.73 -0.86 10.27
C THR A 225 -14.55 -1.12 11.53
N LEU A 226 -13.92 -1.64 12.59
CA LEU A 226 -14.58 -1.89 13.87
C LEU A 226 -15.08 -0.61 14.53
N TRP A 227 -14.28 0.47 14.50
CA TRP A 227 -14.64 1.76 15.04
C TRP A 227 -15.86 2.38 14.33
N GLN A 228 -15.82 2.42 12.99
CA GLN A 228 -16.82 3.12 12.19
C GLN A 228 -18.11 2.29 12.02
N GLN A 229 -17.99 0.97 11.89
CA GLN A 229 -19.09 0.10 11.49
C GLN A 229 -19.55 -0.88 12.58
N GLY A 230 -18.67 -1.19 13.55
CA GLY A 230 -18.96 -2.17 14.60
C GLY A 230 -19.94 -1.64 15.66
N CYS A 231 -19.80 -0.37 16.04
CA CYS A 231 -20.81 0.33 16.82
C CYS A 231 -21.93 0.87 15.90
N SER A 232 -23.17 0.94 16.41
CA SER A 232 -24.30 1.48 15.65
C SER A 232 -24.15 2.99 15.32
N ALA A 233 -25.15 3.56 14.63
CA ALA A 233 -25.22 5.00 14.42
C ALA A 233 -25.93 5.70 15.60
N GLY A 234 -25.77 7.02 15.70
CA GLY A 234 -26.40 7.85 16.73
C GLY A 234 -25.86 7.58 18.13
N GLU A 235 -26.60 8.02 19.15
CA GLU A 235 -26.15 7.97 20.56
C GLU A 235 -25.67 6.59 21.00
N PRO A 236 -26.39 5.47 20.75
CA PRO A 236 -25.93 4.17 21.22
C PRO A 236 -24.59 3.76 20.61
N GLY A 237 -24.36 4.21 19.37
CA GLY A 237 -23.09 4.06 18.68
C GLY A 237 -21.97 4.87 19.31
N ASP A 238 -22.24 6.14 19.59
CA ASP A 238 -21.28 7.06 20.19
C ASP A 238 -20.91 6.62 21.61
N ARG A 239 -21.86 6.01 22.34
CA ARG A 239 -21.61 5.38 23.65
C ARG A 239 -20.69 4.18 23.55
N CYS A 240 -20.93 3.30 22.57
CA CYS A 240 -20.07 2.15 22.29
C CYS A 240 -18.64 2.59 21.91
N ARG A 241 -18.50 3.64 21.08
CA ARG A 241 -17.20 4.24 20.74
C ARG A 241 -16.53 4.93 21.95
N LEU A 242 -17.31 5.56 22.83
CA LEU A 242 -16.81 6.11 24.10
C LEU A 242 -16.18 5.01 24.96
N GLU A 243 -16.88 3.89 25.13
CA GLU A 243 -16.42 2.73 25.91
C GLU A 243 -15.12 2.15 25.32
N ALA A 244 -15.07 1.98 24.00
CA ALA A 244 -13.87 1.50 23.30
C ALA A 244 -12.68 2.46 23.47
N PHE A 245 -12.91 3.76 23.32
CA PHE A 245 -11.86 4.77 23.46
C PHE A 245 -11.38 4.91 24.90
N ALA A 246 -12.28 4.87 25.89
CA ALA A 246 -11.92 4.89 27.30
C ALA A 246 -11.03 3.70 27.66
N ALA A 247 -11.40 2.48 27.24
CA ALA A 247 -10.58 1.29 27.47
C ALA A 247 -9.23 1.35 26.75
N ALA A 248 -9.19 1.91 25.53
CA ALA A 248 -7.94 2.12 24.81
C ALA A 248 -7.01 3.11 25.54
N LEU A 249 -7.56 4.17 26.12
CA LEU A 249 -6.81 5.11 26.96
C LEU A 249 -6.28 4.43 28.23
N ASP A 250 -7.09 3.63 28.92
CA ASP A 250 -6.67 2.89 30.12
C ASP A 250 -5.53 1.90 29.80
N TYR A 251 -5.66 1.15 28.70
CA TYR A 251 -4.58 0.28 28.23
C TYR A 251 -3.32 1.09 27.89
N ALA A 252 -3.44 2.18 27.13
CA ALA A 252 -2.29 3.00 26.73
C ALA A 252 -1.59 3.67 27.93
N ARG A 253 -2.30 3.95 29.02
CA ARG A 253 -1.78 4.63 30.23
C ARG A 253 -1.17 3.68 31.24
N SER A 254 -1.76 2.50 31.43
CA SER A 254 -1.38 1.58 32.52
C SER A 254 -1.22 0.12 32.11
N GLY A 255 -1.42 -0.22 30.85
CA GLY A 255 -1.40 -1.61 30.37
C GLY A 255 -2.59 -2.44 30.85
N THR A 256 -3.65 -1.80 31.36
CA THR A 256 -4.85 -2.48 31.84
C THR A 256 -5.63 -3.04 30.66
N LEU A 257 -5.76 -4.36 30.59
CA LEU A 257 -6.58 -5.01 29.58
C LEU A 257 -8.07 -4.76 29.83
N PRO A 258 -8.90 -4.65 28.78
CA PRO A 258 -10.33 -4.48 28.93
C PRO A 258 -10.97 -5.69 29.60
N ALA A 259 -12.08 -5.47 30.31
CA ALA A 259 -12.87 -6.57 30.87
C ALA A 259 -13.49 -7.43 29.75
N PRO A 260 -13.65 -8.75 29.93
CA PRO A 260 -14.21 -9.64 28.89
C PRO A 260 -15.60 -9.24 28.38
N GLY A 261 -16.42 -8.64 29.24
CA GLY A 261 -17.78 -8.20 28.94
C GLY A 261 -17.91 -6.81 28.29
N ILE A 262 -16.80 -6.13 28.00
CA ILE A 262 -16.82 -4.80 27.38
C ILE A 262 -17.50 -4.84 26.00
N LEU A 263 -17.98 -3.69 25.51
CA LEU A 263 -18.53 -3.52 24.15
C LEU A 263 -19.65 -4.52 23.77
N PRO A 264 -20.67 -4.74 24.61
CA PRO A 264 -21.74 -5.69 24.30
C PRO A 264 -22.57 -5.29 23.07
N ALA A 265 -22.50 -4.02 22.65
CA ALA A 265 -23.10 -3.57 21.39
C ALA A 265 -22.40 -4.16 20.15
N LEU A 266 -21.07 -4.34 20.22
CA LEU A 266 -20.30 -4.96 19.14
C LEU A 266 -20.66 -6.45 19.01
N ASP A 267 -20.75 -7.16 20.15
CA ASP A 267 -21.15 -8.57 20.18
C ASP A 267 -22.52 -8.78 19.50
N ARG A 268 -23.51 -7.96 19.86
CA ARG A 268 -24.87 -8.04 19.29
C ARG A 268 -24.93 -7.72 17.79
N ALA A 269 -24.07 -6.82 17.32
CA ALA A 269 -24.08 -6.38 15.93
C ALA A 269 -23.26 -7.31 15.00
N TRP A 270 -22.37 -8.13 15.55
CA TRP A 270 -21.34 -8.83 14.78
C TRP A 270 -21.88 -9.65 13.61
N THR A 271 -22.72 -10.64 13.87
CA THR A 271 -23.25 -11.54 12.83
C THR A 271 -24.10 -10.80 11.79
N ALA A 272 -24.77 -9.72 12.18
CA ALA A 272 -25.54 -8.90 11.26
C ALA A 272 -24.64 -8.04 10.35
N ARG A 273 -23.49 -7.58 10.85
CA ARG A 273 -22.54 -6.74 10.11
C ARG A 273 -21.59 -7.55 9.25
N TRP A 274 -21.10 -8.66 9.77
CA TRP A 274 -20.13 -9.54 9.13
C TRP A 274 -20.61 -10.99 9.22
N PRO A 275 -21.62 -11.38 8.42
CA PRO A 275 -22.21 -12.73 8.49
C PRO A 275 -21.22 -13.84 8.12
N GLN A 276 -20.15 -13.53 7.37
CA GLN A 276 -19.06 -14.45 7.03
C GLN A 276 -17.81 -14.25 7.91
N GLY A 277 -17.91 -13.40 8.92
CA GLY A 277 -16.79 -12.93 9.73
C GLY A 277 -16.00 -11.77 9.10
N LEU A 278 -15.10 -11.20 9.90
CA LEU A 278 -14.23 -10.10 9.51
C LEU A 278 -12.88 -10.66 9.04
N ALA A 279 -12.57 -10.50 7.75
CA ALA A 279 -11.31 -10.94 7.18
C ALA A 279 -10.14 -10.06 7.65
N ILE A 280 -9.07 -10.70 8.15
CA ILE A 280 -7.86 -10.01 8.59
C ILE A 280 -6.87 -9.88 7.42
N PRO A 281 -6.42 -8.65 7.08
CA PRO A 281 -5.61 -8.41 5.90
C PRO A 281 -4.26 -9.15 5.93
N ASN A 282 -3.81 -9.63 4.77
CA ASN A 282 -2.54 -10.33 4.61
C ASN A 282 -1.49 -9.47 3.87
N PRO A 283 -0.48 -8.92 4.58
CA PRO A 283 0.57 -8.10 3.98
C PRO A 283 1.72 -8.91 3.36
N ASP A 284 1.70 -10.24 3.49
CA ASP A 284 2.86 -11.08 3.25
C ASP A 284 3.02 -11.47 1.79
N LEU A 285 4.21 -11.20 1.26
CA LEU A 285 4.72 -11.89 0.09
C LEU A 285 5.52 -13.13 0.50
N PRO A 286 5.43 -14.22 -0.27
CA PRO A 286 6.38 -15.32 -0.14
C PRO A 286 7.83 -14.81 -0.26
N ASN A 287 8.72 -15.40 0.54
CA ASN A 287 10.16 -15.15 0.45
C ASN A 287 10.67 -15.63 -0.92
N ARG A 288 11.57 -14.85 -1.52
CA ARG A 288 12.11 -15.11 -2.86
C ARG A 288 13.60 -14.93 -2.85
N ASP A 289 14.36 -15.96 -3.19
CA ASP A 289 15.76 -15.82 -3.56
C ASP A 289 15.87 -15.31 -5.01
N PRO A 290 16.27 -14.05 -5.24
CA PRO A 290 16.39 -13.51 -6.60
C PRO A 290 17.58 -14.10 -7.38
N LEU A 291 18.48 -14.84 -6.74
CA LEU A 291 19.63 -15.50 -7.36
C LEU A 291 19.35 -16.95 -7.74
N ALA A 292 18.20 -17.51 -7.35
CA ALA A 292 17.80 -18.85 -7.72
C ALA A 292 17.68 -19.00 -9.25
N ALA A 293 18.20 -20.11 -9.79
CA ALA A 293 18.25 -20.40 -11.22
C ALA A 293 16.86 -20.39 -11.88
N LEU A 294 15.83 -20.83 -11.15
CA LEU A 294 14.44 -20.80 -11.55
C LEU A 294 13.63 -20.05 -10.50
N GLN A 295 12.88 -19.05 -10.96
CA GLN A 295 12.00 -18.26 -10.11
C GLN A 295 10.63 -18.94 -10.03
N ASP A 296 10.13 -19.16 -8.82
CA ASP A 296 8.79 -19.71 -8.58
C ASP A 296 7.70 -18.70 -8.97
N PRO A 297 6.75 -19.05 -9.87
CA PRO A 297 5.59 -18.22 -10.20
C PRO A 297 4.76 -17.79 -8.97
N ALA A 298 4.74 -18.59 -7.89
CA ALA A 298 4.06 -18.26 -6.64
C ALA A 298 4.62 -16.99 -5.95
N ASN A 299 5.82 -16.54 -6.33
CA ASN A 299 6.44 -15.32 -5.81
C ASN A 299 5.95 -14.03 -6.51
N ASP A 300 5.05 -14.10 -7.49
CA ASP A 300 4.54 -12.93 -8.22
C ASP A 300 3.59 -12.12 -7.31
N PRO A 301 3.88 -10.82 -7.05
CA PRO A 301 3.13 -10.01 -6.08
C PRO A 301 1.69 -9.69 -6.51
N LEU A 302 1.32 -10.01 -7.75
CA LEU A 302 -0.02 -9.82 -8.30
C LEU A 302 -0.97 -11.00 -8.03
N LEU A 303 -0.48 -12.10 -7.46
CA LEU A 303 -1.34 -13.20 -7.01
C LEU A 303 -2.21 -12.74 -5.83
N LEU A 304 -3.45 -13.20 -5.80
CA LEU A 304 -4.35 -12.93 -4.68
C LEU A 304 -3.79 -13.57 -3.41
N ARG A 305 -3.88 -12.82 -2.31
CA ARG A 305 -3.49 -13.32 -1.00
C ARG A 305 -4.74 -13.61 -0.19
N PRO A 306 -4.91 -14.84 0.34
CA PRO A 306 -5.98 -15.10 1.28
C PRO A 306 -5.76 -14.28 2.55
N PRO A 307 -6.83 -13.93 3.29
CA PRO A 307 -6.68 -13.28 4.59
C PRO A 307 -5.86 -14.17 5.52
N LEU A 308 -5.17 -13.55 6.50
CA LEU A 308 -4.40 -14.30 7.50
C LEU A 308 -5.31 -15.19 8.34
N GLU A 309 -6.49 -14.66 8.65
CA GLU A 309 -7.58 -15.36 9.33
C GLU A 309 -8.91 -14.63 9.08
N THR A 310 -10.00 -15.25 9.49
CA THR A 310 -11.32 -14.63 9.48
C THR A 310 -11.93 -14.70 10.86
N TRP A 311 -12.11 -13.55 11.52
CA TRP A 311 -12.71 -13.47 12.84
C TRP A 311 -14.21 -13.75 12.76
N GLN A 312 -14.64 -14.84 13.40
CA GLN A 312 -16.05 -15.22 13.47
C GLN A 312 -16.80 -14.54 14.63
N ALA A 313 -16.06 -13.95 15.56
CA ALA A 313 -16.56 -13.16 16.68
C ALA A 313 -15.58 -11.98 16.91
N PRO A 314 -16.00 -10.89 17.56
CA PRO A 314 -15.11 -9.76 17.82
C PRO A 314 -14.00 -10.14 18.80
N ASP A 315 -12.74 -9.93 18.43
CA ASP A 315 -11.65 -9.83 19.40
C ASP A 315 -11.61 -8.42 20.00
N LYS A 316 -12.36 -8.24 21.09
CA LYS A 316 -12.50 -6.96 21.78
C LYS A 316 -11.20 -6.50 22.44
N THR A 317 -10.37 -7.44 22.88
CA THR A 317 -9.06 -7.13 23.45
C THR A 317 -8.14 -6.60 22.36
N ALA A 318 -8.04 -7.30 21.23
CA ALA A 318 -7.25 -6.86 20.09
C ALA A 318 -7.75 -5.51 19.56
N PHE A 319 -9.07 -5.28 19.49
CA PHE A 319 -9.62 -4.00 19.09
C PHE A 319 -9.20 -2.85 20.01
N VAL A 320 -9.34 -3.01 21.33
CA VAL A 320 -8.94 -1.99 22.32
C VAL A 320 -7.43 -1.71 22.27
N VAL A 321 -6.62 -2.77 22.24
CA VAL A 321 -5.15 -2.65 22.14
C VAL A 321 -4.74 -2.03 20.81
N GLY A 322 -5.43 -2.37 19.73
CA GLY A 322 -5.24 -1.80 18.41
C GLY A 322 -5.51 -0.29 18.36
N LEU A 323 -6.65 0.14 18.90
CA LEU A 323 -6.96 1.57 19.03
C LEU A 323 -5.91 2.29 19.90
N ALA A 324 -5.46 1.67 20.99
CA ALA A 324 -4.41 2.23 21.83
C ALA A 324 -3.09 2.38 21.08
N GLY A 325 -2.70 1.40 20.24
CA GLY A 325 -1.52 1.47 19.37
C GLY A 325 -1.61 2.54 18.29
N MET A 326 -2.83 2.99 17.94
CA MET A 326 -3.02 4.11 17.03
C MET A 326 -2.87 5.48 17.71
N LEU A 327 -2.80 5.55 19.04
CA LEU A 327 -2.65 6.82 19.78
C LEU A 327 -1.20 7.33 19.77
N ASP A 328 -1.04 8.66 19.79
CA ASP A 328 0.26 9.25 20.05
C ASP A 328 0.68 9.01 21.51
N THR A 329 1.72 8.20 21.71
CA THR A 329 2.28 7.89 23.03
C THR A 329 2.68 9.14 23.82
N ALA A 330 3.19 10.19 23.17
CA ALA A 330 3.55 11.43 23.86
C ALA A 330 2.31 12.15 24.42
N ALA A 331 1.23 12.18 23.64
CA ALA A 331 -0.05 12.75 24.05
C ALA A 331 -0.72 11.92 25.16
N VAL A 332 -0.65 10.60 25.09
CA VAL A 332 -1.13 9.71 26.17
C VAL A 332 -0.34 9.96 27.47
N LYS A 333 0.98 10.11 27.39
CA LYS A 333 1.81 10.45 28.57
C LYS A 333 1.41 11.80 29.19
N GLN A 334 1.02 12.78 28.37
CA GLN A 334 0.56 14.08 28.86
C GLN A 334 -0.77 13.99 29.63
N LEU A 335 -1.66 13.05 29.29
CA LEU A 335 -2.87 12.79 30.07
C LEU A 335 -2.56 12.31 31.50
N GLY A 336 -1.48 11.56 31.68
CA GLY A 336 -1.03 11.05 32.97
C GLY A 336 -2.07 10.17 33.64
N ARG A 337 -2.37 10.42 34.93
CA ARG A 337 -3.37 9.69 35.72
C ARG A 337 -4.71 10.43 35.91
N ARG A 338 -4.98 11.48 35.11
CA ARG A 338 -6.21 12.29 35.24
C ARG A 338 -7.49 11.48 35.00
N ASP A 339 -8.57 11.84 35.70
CA ASP A 339 -9.90 11.37 35.34
C ASP A 339 -10.34 12.06 34.04
N VAL A 340 -10.83 11.26 33.10
CA VAL A 340 -11.23 11.69 31.76
C VAL A 340 -12.71 11.47 31.49
N ALA A 341 -13.47 10.84 32.40
CA ALA A 341 -14.84 10.41 32.16
C ALA A 341 -15.75 11.59 31.77
N GLY A 342 -15.74 12.67 32.56
CA GLY A 342 -16.54 13.86 32.28
C GLY A 342 -16.16 14.57 30.98
N ALA A 343 -14.88 14.56 30.60
CA ALA A 343 -14.41 15.13 29.33
C ALA A 343 -14.85 14.29 28.13
N LEU A 344 -14.77 12.96 28.24
CA LEU A 344 -15.27 12.03 27.22
C LEU A 344 -16.78 12.17 27.00
N ASP A 345 -17.57 12.33 28.07
CA ASP A 345 -19.02 12.53 27.94
C ASP A 345 -19.37 13.84 27.21
N LYS A 346 -18.61 14.91 27.44
CA LYS A 346 -18.78 16.16 26.69
C LYS A 346 -18.42 16.01 25.21
N LEU A 347 -17.33 15.29 24.90
CA LEU A 347 -16.96 14.99 23.52
C LEU A 347 -18.05 14.19 22.81
N ARG A 348 -18.59 13.16 23.48
CA ARG A 348 -19.75 12.41 22.98
C ARG A 348 -20.95 13.31 22.71
N ALA A 349 -21.31 14.18 23.66
CA ALA A 349 -22.45 15.08 23.53
C ALA A 349 -22.29 16.07 22.35
N ARG A 350 -21.06 16.39 21.94
CA ARG A 350 -20.76 17.20 20.75
C ARG A 350 -20.67 16.39 19.44
N GLY A 351 -20.90 15.08 19.48
CA GLY A 351 -20.80 14.19 18.33
C GLY A 351 -19.35 13.90 17.89
N GLU A 352 -18.35 14.15 18.75
CA GLU A 352 -16.95 13.91 18.40
C GLU A 352 -16.61 12.42 18.28
N LEU A 353 -17.45 11.58 18.88
CA LEU A 353 -17.42 10.13 18.82
C LEU A 353 -18.39 9.58 17.77
N ALA A 354 -18.83 10.36 16.79
CA ALA A 354 -19.61 9.85 15.66
C ALA A 354 -18.82 8.80 14.85
N ALA A 355 -19.52 8.06 13.98
CA ALA A 355 -18.95 7.07 13.06
C ALA A 355 -18.11 7.74 11.94
N ARG A 356 -16.98 8.33 12.32
CA ARG A 356 -15.96 8.95 11.47
C ARG A 356 -14.60 8.30 11.76
N PRO A 357 -13.58 8.44 10.88
CA PRO A 357 -12.28 7.85 11.10
C PRO A 357 -11.69 8.15 12.48
N PHE A 358 -11.22 7.10 13.16
CA PHE A 358 -10.48 7.23 14.41
C PHE A 358 -9.12 7.87 14.12
N SER A 359 -8.79 8.95 14.82
CA SER A 359 -7.55 9.68 14.57
C SER A 359 -7.03 10.33 15.84
N HIS A 360 -5.76 10.75 15.80
CA HIS A 360 -5.13 11.52 16.87
C HIS A 360 -5.90 12.81 17.24
N ALA A 361 -6.75 13.34 16.34
CA ALA A 361 -7.59 14.50 16.62
C ALA A 361 -8.54 14.26 17.81
N LEU A 362 -9.01 13.03 18.03
CA LEU A 362 -9.88 12.72 19.17
C LEU A 362 -9.12 12.86 20.51
N LEU A 363 -7.86 12.42 20.53
CA LEU A 363 -6.97 12.59 21.69
C LEU A 363 -6.62 14.06 21.90
N ASP A 364 -6.48 14.84 20.83
CA ASP A 364 -6.29 16.29 20.91
C ASP A 364 -7.50 17.03 21.46
N SER A 365 -8.71 16.69 21.00
CA SER A 365 -9.96 17.23 21.54
C SER A 365 -10.11 16.90 23.03
N LEU A 366 -9.72 15.69 23.45
CA LEU A 366 -9.71 15.32 24.86
C LEU A 366 -8.71 16.16 25.68
N LEU A 367 -7.49 16.33 25.19
CA LEU A 367 -6.49 17.15 25.85
C LEU A 367 -6.90 18.63 25.94
N ALA A 368 -7.58 19.15 24.93
CA ALA A 368 -8.14 20.50 24.92
C ALA A 368 -9.28 20.65 25.94
N GLU A 369 -10.19 19.68 26.03
CA GLU A 369 -11.27 19.65 27.02
C GLU A 369 -10.74 19.61 28.46
N LEU A 370 -9.58 18.99 28.67
CA LEU A 370 -8.88 18.94 29.96
C LEU A 370 -7.99 20.16 30.22
N GLY A 371 -8.07 21.21 29.40
CA GLY A 371 -7.32 22.45 29.57
C GLY A 371 -5.83 22.35 29.25
N THR A 372 -5.39 21.29 28.56
CA THR A 372 -3.98 21.09 28.18
C THR A 372 -3.84 20.77 26.68
N PRO A 373 -4.33 21.64 25.77
CA PRO A 373 -4.24 21.38 24.34
C PRO A 373 -2.78 21.22 23.88
N ARG A 374 -2.52 20.27 22.98
CA ARG A 374 -1.21 20.17 22.32
C ARG A 374 -1.03 21.32 21.35
N ARG A 375 0.17 21.89 21.32
CA ARG A 375 0.58 22.77 20.23
C ARG A 375 0.99 21.90 19.06
N THR A 376 0.16 21.83 18.04
CA THR A 376 0.52 21.23 16.76
C THR A 376 1.17 22.30 15.89
N ALA A 377 2.31 21.96 15.28
CA ALA A 377 2.91 22.85 14.29
C ALA A 377 1.94 22.96 13.11
N ARG A 378 1.50 24.18 12.76
CA ARG A 378 0.74 24.39 11.53
C ARG A 378 1.70 24.24 10.36
N VAL A 379 1.50 23.18 9.59
CA VAL A 379 2.26 22.95 8.37
C VAL A 379 1.48 23.52 7.20
N SER A 380 2.09 24.43 6.44
CA SER A 380 1.54 24.85 5.16
C SER A 380 1.70 23.72 4.16
N LEU A 381 0.61 23.31 3.50
CA LEU A 381 0.61 22.20 2.56
C LEU A 381 0.30 22.71 1.15
N PRO A 382 1.08 22.29 0.12
CA PRO A 382 0.75 22.60 -1.26
C PRO A 382 -0.51 21.84 -1.69
N THR A 383 -1.21 22.32 -2.73
CA THR A 383 -2.35 21.61 -3.32
C THR A 383 -1.98 20.17 -3.69
N ALA A 384 -2.78 19.20 -3.25
CA ALA A 384 -2.60 17.79 -3.61
C ALA A 384 -2.82 17.62 -5.11
N ARG A 385 -2.00 16.80 -5.76
CA ARG A 385 -2.11 16.53 -7.20
C ARG A 385 -1.91 15.05 -7.44
N VAL A 386 -2.75 14.48 -8.29
CA VAL A 386 -2.56 13.12 -8.81
C VAL A 386 -1.49 13.17 -9.90
N GLU A 387 -0.79 12.05 -10.13
CA GLU A 387 0.08 11.91 -11.30
C GLU A 387 -0.67 12.28 -12.60
N PRO A 388 -0.02 13.04 -13.51
CA PRO A 388 -0.68 13.46 -14.74
C PRO A 388 -0.94 12.27 -15.66
N LEU A 389 -2.13 12.25 -16.25
CA LEU A 389 -2.52 11.31 -17.32
C LEU A 389 -2.03 11.80 -18.68
N SER A 390 -2.05 10.93 -19.69
CA SER A 390 -1.92 11.37 -21.07
C SER A 390 -3.04 12.35 -21.43
N ALA A 391 -2.67 13.54 -21.91
CA ALA A 391 -3.64 14.56 -22.34
C ALA A 391 -4.56 14.08 -23.48
N THR A 392 -4.10 13.12 -24.28
CA THR A 392 -4.81 12.58 -25.45
C THR A 392 -5.52 11.26 -25.14
N ARG A 393 -6.84 11.30 -24.96
CA ARG A 393 -7.69 10.12 -25.15
C ARG A 393 -7.97 9.96 -26.64
N ALA A 394 -7.08 9.26 -27.35
CA ALA A 394 -7.26 9.03 -28.78
C ALA A 394 -8.61 8.35 -29.06
N ALA A 395 -9.37 8.86 -30.03
CA ALA A 395 -10.62 8.27 -30.51
C ALA A 395 -10.41 7.02 -31.39
N ASN A 396 -9.21 6.43 -31.37
CA ASN A 396 -8.85 5.27 -32.20
C ASN A 396 -9.57 4.02 -31.67
N PRO A 397 -10.47 3.40 -32.46
CA PRO A 397 -11.20 2.20 -32.05
C PRO A 397 -10.29 1.01 -31.71
N LEU A 398 -9.09 0.94 -32.29
CA LEU A 398 -8.11 -0.12 -32.02
C LEU A 398 -7.36 0.06 -30.69
N VAL A 399 -7.41 1.25 -30.09
CA VAL A 399 -6.79 1.58 -28.80
C VAL A 399 -7.83 1.65 -27.67
N ALA A 400 -9.08 1.96 -27.99
CA ALA A 400 -10.16 2.13 -27.02
C ALA A 400 -10.32 0.93 -26.05
N PRO A 401 -10.29 -0.35 -26.49
CA PRO A 401 -10.36 -1.49 -25.57
C PRO A 401 -9.21 -1.50 -24.55
N PHE A 402 -7.97 -1.20 -24.98
CA PHE A 402 -6.84 -1.13 -24.06
C PHE A 402 -7.01 0.02 -23.06
N ARG A 403 -7.54 1.16 -23.49
CA ARG A 403 -7.85 2.28 -22.59
C ARG A 403 -8.84 1.86 -21.50
N THR A 404 -9.92 1.19 -21.89
CA THR A 404 -10.96 0.72 -20.96
C THR A 404 -10.41 -0.27 -19.93
N HIS A 405 -9.62 -1.25 -20.37
CA HIS A 405 -9.24 -2.38 -19.50
C HIS A 405 -7.84 -2.27 -18.88
N CYS A 406 -6.95 -1.43 -19.42
CA CYS A 406 -5.54 -1.38 -19.01
C CYS A 406 -5.07 0.01 -18.53
N ALA A 407 -5.76 1.11 -18.87
CA ALA A 407 -5.23 2.46 -18.61
C ALA A 407 -5.05 2.79 -17.13
N SER A 408 -5.85 2.20 -16.23
CA SER A 408 -5.74 2.40 -14.78
C SER A 408 -4.34 2.15 -14.25
N CYS A 409 -3.62 1.20 -14.86
CA CYS A 409 -2.25 0.86 -14.51
C CYS A 409 -1.23 1.37 -15.54
N HIS A 410 -1.58 1.32 -16.84
CA HIS A 410 -0.61 1.46 -17.94
C HIS A 410 -0.59 2.85 -18.62
N ASP A 411 -1.38 3.83 -18.17
CA ASP A 411 -1.25 5.24 -18.57
C ASP A 411 -0.57 6.07 -17.45
N THR A 412 0.73 5.89 -17.27
CA THR A 412 1.53 6.60 -16.24
C THR A 412 2.81 7.17 -16.84
N THR A 413 3.33 8.24 -16.23
CA THR A 413 4.60 8.86 -16.62
C THR A 413 5.83 8.01 -16.27
N LEU A 414 5.67 7.04 -15.37
CA LEU A 414 6.69 6.08 -14.98
C LEU A 414 6.73 4.91 -15.97
N PRO A 415 7.90 4.32 -16.25
CA PRO A 415 7.99 3.20 -17.21
C PRO A 415 7.53 1.87 -16.60
N HIS A 416 7.17 1.83 -15.30
CA HIS A 416 6.73 0.62 -14.62
C HIS A 416 5.43 0.84 -13.82
N PRO A 417 4.39 0.00 -14.01
CA PRO A 417 4.31 -1.06 -15.03
C PRO A 417 4.43 -0.47 -16.44
N PRO A 418 4.71 -1.27 -17.48
CA PRO A 418 5.00 -0.74 -18.80
C PRO A 418 3.93 0.26 -19.27
N ASN A 419 4.30 1.51 -19.46
CA ASN A 419 3.37 2.61 -19.73
C ASN A 419 2.98 2.71 -21.22
N PHE A 420 2.56 1.60 -21.81
CA PHE A 420 2.21 1.51 -23.22
C PHE A 420 0.97 2.32 -23.63
N LEU A 421 0.22 2.87 -22.67
CA LEU A 421 -0.88 3.80 -22.94
C LEU A 421 -0.54 5.26 -22.62
N HIS A 422 0.72 5.54 -22.29
CA HIS A 422 1.18 6.90 -22.00
C HIS A 422 1.91 7.53 -23.19
N GLY A 423 1.52 8.76 -23.56
CA GLY A 423 2.15 9.55 -24.62
C GLY A 423 1.19 10.02 -25.72
N THR A 424 1.76 10.39 -26.86
CA THR A 424 1.04 10.72 -28.09
C THR A 424 0.43 9.47 -28.74
N PRO A 425 -0.58 9.62 -29.63
CA PRO A 425 -1.20 8.47 -30.29
C PRO A 425 -0.22 7.55 -31.04
N SER A 426 0.79 8.09 -31.72
CA SER A 426 1.80 7.30 -32.45
C SER A 426 2.74 6.55 -31.50
N GLU A 427 3.14 7.18 -30.39
CA GLU A 427 3.93 6.52 -29.35
C GLU A 427 3.16 5.36 -28.70
N ILE A 428 1.85 5.52 -28.49
CA ILE A 428 1.00 4.47 -27.94
C ILE A 428 0.95 3.27 -28.89
N GLU A 429 0.70 3.47 -30.18
CA GLU A 429 0.70 2.36 -31.15
C GLU A 429 2.06 1.66 -31.22
N ALA A 430 3.17 2.43 -31.26
CA ALA A 430 4.51 1.86 -31.26
C ALA A 430 4.81 1.03 -29.99
N LYS A 431 4.34 1.49 -28.81
CA LYS A 431 4.48 0.74 -27.57
C LYS A 431 3.58 -0.49 -27.55
N LEU A 432 2.35 -0.43 -28.04
CA LEU A 432 1.46 -1.59 -28.16
C LEU A 432 2.10 -2.67 -29.04
N ASP A 433 2.70 -2.28 -30.16
CA ASP A 433 3.48 -3.17 -31.03
C ASP A 433 4.68 -3.79 -30.29
N GLN A 434 5.47 -2.97 -29.60
CA GLN A 434 6.64 -3.42 -28.87
C GLN A 434 6.26 -4.44 -27.77
N CYS A 435 5.17 -4.17 -27.06
CA CYS A 435 4.67 -4.94 -25.93
C CYS A 435 3.87 -6.20 -26.30
N ALA A 436 3.53 -6.38 -27.59
CA ALA A 436 2.54 -7.35 -28.03
C ALA A 436 2.82 -8.79 -27.53
N GLU A 437 4.07 -9.27 -27.60
CA GLU A 437 4.42 -10.63 -27.12
C GLU A 437 4.06 -10.84 -25.65
N ARG A 438 4.47 -9.90 -24.78
CA ARG A 438 4.24 -9.99 -23.33
C ARG A 438 2.77 -9.76 -22.98
N MET A 439 2.09 -8.87 -23.70
CA MET A 439 0.65 -8.65 -23.53
C MET A 439 -0.13 -9.92 -23.90
N PHE A 440 0.20 -10.54 -25.03
CA PHE A 440 -0.48 -11.75 -25.52
C PHE A 440 -0.39 -12.88 -24.51
N VAL A 441 0.81 -13.14 -23.97
CA VAL A 441 1.00 -14.17 -22.96
C VAL A 441 0.20 -13.87 -21.69
N ARG A 442 0.27 -12.64 -21.16
CA ARG A 442 -0.45 -12.28 -19.92
C ARG A 442 -1.97 -12.30 -20.08
N LEU A 443 -2.52 -11.90 -21.23
CA LEU A 443 -3.96 -11.98 -21.50
C LEU A 443 -4.41 -13.43 -21.64
N SER A 444 -3.62 -14.27 -22.31
CA SER A 444 -3.94 -15.69 -22.51
C SER A 444 -3.95 -16.51 -21.23
N MET A 445 -3.22 -16.10 -20.18
CA MET A 445 -3.23 -16.78 -18.87
C MET A 445 -4.61 -16.77 -18.20
N ALA A 446 -5.54 -15.91 -18.60
CA ALA A 446 -6.89 -15.88 -18.03
C ALA A 446 -7.64 -17.20 -18.26
N SER A 447 -7.42 -17.86 -19.40
CA SER A 447 -8.04 -19.14 -19.76
C SER A 447 -7.23 -20.36 -19.30
N VAL A 448 -6.06 -20.17 -18.69
CA VAL A 448 -5.19 -21.25 -18.21
C VAL A 448 -5.54 -21.57 -16.73
N PRO A 449 -5.67 -22.85 -16.34
CA PRO A 449 -5.86 -23.23 -14.94
C PRO A 449 -4.75 -22.70 -14.05
N GLU A 450 -5.08 -22.26 -12.83
CA GLU A 450 -4.15 -21.55 -11.95
C GLU A 450 -2.82 -22.29 -11.72
N ALA A 451 -2.88 -23.60 -11.45
CA ALA A 451 -1.70 -24.44 -11.24
C ALA A 451 -0.78 -24.56 -12.47
N ALA A 452 -1.27 -24.26 -13.67
CA ALA A 452 -0.51 -24.33 -14.91
C ALA A 452 -0.07 -22.94 -15.43
N ARG A 453 -0.40 -21.85 -14.74
CA ARG A 453 -0.05 -20.49 -15.16
C ARG A 453 1.44 -20.24 -14.94
N SER A 454 2.13 -19.86 -16.01
CA SER A 454 3.52 -19.36 -15.90
C SER A 454 3.59 -17.93 -15.35
N LYS A 455 2.50 -17.18 -15.43
CA LYS A 455 2.33 -15.82 -14.91
C LYS A 455 0.88 -15.51 -14.53
N PRO A 456 0.62 -14.58 -13.59
CA PRO A 456 -0.75 -14.15 -13.32
C PRO A 456 -1.41 -13.54 -14.57
N PRO A 457 -2.72 -13.69 -14.77
CA PRO A 457 -3.42 -13.07 -15.88
C PRO A 457 -3.41 -11.54 -15.79
N MET A 458 -3.67 -10.89 -16.92
CA MET A 458 -3.97 -9.46 -16.98
C MET A 458 -5.40 -9.22 -17.48
N PRO A 459 -6.17 -8.30 -16.86
CA PRO A 459 -5.86 -7.60 -15.62
C PRO A 459 -5.67 -8.57 -14.43
N PRO A 460 -4.88 -8.21 -13.40
CA PRO A 460 -4.69 -9.06 -12.23
C PRO A 460 -6.02 -9.31 -11.52
N ALA A 461 -6.16 -10.45 -10.86
CA ALA A 461 -7.40 -10.81 -10.16
C ALA A 461 -7.82 -9.77 -9.12
N ALA A 462 -6.88 -9.16 -8.39
CA ALA A 462 -7.17 -8.04 -7.48
C ALA A 462 -7.79 -6.81 -8.17
N ALA A 463 -7.34 -6.48 -9.40
CA ALA A 463 -7.89 -5.37 -10.18
C ALA A 463 -9.24 -5.71 -10.87
N LEU A 464 -9.55 -7.00 -11.01
CA LEU A 464 -10.88 -7.45 -11.43
C LEU A 464 -11.85 -7.41 -10.25
N ALA A 465 -11.44 -7.94 -9.10
CA ALA A 465 -12.20 -7.91 -7.84
C ALA A 465 -12.57 -6.48 -7.44
N SER A 466 -11.66 -5.52 -7.60
CA SER A 466 -11.94 -4.11 -7.33
C SER A 466 -13.06 -3.54 -8.22
N ARG A 467 -13.32 -4.12 -9.39
CA ARG A 467 -14.40 -3.68 -10.28
C ARG A 467 -15.65 -4.55 -10.16
N GLY A 468 -15.69 -5.47 -9.19
CA GLY A 468 -16.76 -6.46 -9.06
C GLY A 468 -16.81 -7.44 -10.24
N ILE A 469 -15.68 -7.65 -10.93
CA ILE A 469 -15.59 -8.56 -12.07
C ILE A 469 -15.01 -9.88 -11.60
N ASP A 470 -15.77 -10.96 -11.75
CA ASP A 470 -15.29 -12.31 -11.49
C ASP A 470 -14.22 -12.72 -12.52
N PRO A 471 -13.07 -13.31 -12.11
CA PRO A 471 -12.03 -13.73 -13.04
C PRO A 471 -12.47 -14.78 -14.07
N ALA A 472 -13.38 -15.69 -13.73
CA ALA A 472 -13.88 -16.69 -14.68
C ALA A 472 -14.83 -16.05 -15.69
N HIS A 473 -15.68 -15.12 -15.25
CA HIS A 473 -16.50 -14.30 -16.14
C HIS A 473 -15.64 -13.48 -17.12
N TRP A 474 -14.58 -12.82 -16.63
CA TRP A 474 -13.61 -12.12 -17.49
C TRP A 474 -12.93 -13.06 -18.49
N ALA A 475 -12.52 -14.25 -18.06
CA ALA A 475 -11.86 -15.22 -18.92
C ALA A 475 -12.74 -15.72 -20.08
N ALA A 476 -14.06 -15.69 -19.92
CA ALA A 476 -15.05 -16.08 -20.92
C ALA A 476 -15.64 -14.90 -21.71
N SER A 477 -15.15 -13.68 -21.49
CA SER A 477 -15.79 -12.46 -21.97
C SER A 477 -15.42 -12.11 -23.42
N PRO A 478 -16.37 -11.59 -24.23
CA PRO A 478 -16.07 -11.09 -25.57
C PRO A 478 -15.01 -9.96 -25.60
N GLU A 479 -14.93 -9.17 -24.54
CA GLU A 479 -13.98 -8.07 -24.39
C GLU A 479 -12.54 -8.58 -24.31
N LEU A 480 -12.28 -9.65 -23.55
CA LEU A 480 -10.97 -10.28 -23.50
C LEU A 480 -10.58 -10.86 -24.87
N ASP A 481 -11.53 -11.48 -25.57
CA ASP A 481 -11.30 -12.01 -26.91
C ASP A 481 -10.95 -10.90 -27.92
N VAL A 482 -11.62 -9.75 -27.84
CA VAL A 482 -11.26 -8.56 -28.64
C VAL A 482 -9.83 -8.12 -28.33
N LEU A 483 -9.45 -8.00 -27.05
CA LEU A 483 -8.09 -7.62 -26.67
C LEU A 483 -7.05 -8.60 -27.22
N LYS A 484 -7.29 -9.91 -27.07
CA LYS A 484 -6.39 -10.96 -27.58
C LYS A 484 -6.23 -10.87 -29.10
N ARG A 485 -7.31 -10.67 -29.86
CA ARG A 485 -7.24 -10.48 -31.32
C ARG A 485 -6.46 -9.23 -31.71
N LEU A 486 -6.70 -8.11 -31.03
CA LEU A 486 -5.97 -6.86 -31.28
C LEU A 486 -4.48 -6.98 -30.97
N VAL A 487 -4.09 -7.72 -29.92
CA VAL A 487 -2.67 -7.98 -29.64
C VAL A 487 -2.09 -8.95 -30.66
N ALA A 488 -2.83 -10.00 -31.05
CA ALA A 488 -2.37 -10.98 -32.03
C ALA A 488 -2.04 -10.35 -33.39
N SER A 489 -2.83 -9.36 -33.84
CA SER A 489 -2.54 -8.64 -35.09
C SER A 489 -1.23 -7.83 -35.06
N ARG A 490 -0.66 -7.61 -33.87
CA ARG A 490 0.59 -6.86 -33.64
C ARG A 490 1.82 -7.75 -33.45
N LEU A 491 1.68 -9.06 -33.54
CA LEU A 491 2.78 -10.02 -33.28
C LEU A 491 3.83 -10.12 -34.40
N ARG A 492 3.67 -9.40 -35.53
CA ARG A 492 4.63 -9.32 -36.65
C ARG A 492 5.19 -10.68 -37.10
N GLY A 493 4.32 -11.69 -37.21
CA GLY A 493 4.68 -13.04 -37.69
C GLY A 493 5.17 -14.01 -36.61
N GLN A 494 5.21 -13.63 -35.33
CA GLN A 494 5.43 -14.59 -34.24
C GLN A 494 4.19 -15.50 -34.08
N ASP A 495 4.44 -16.80 -33.93
CA ASP A 495 3.39 -17.79 -33.65
C ASP A 495 2.91 -17.68 -32.19
N PRO A 496 1.62 -17.38 -31.95
CA PRO A 496 1.01 -17.38 -30.62
C PRO A 496 1.31 -18.64 -29.78
N ALA A 497 1.31 -19.83 -30.38
CA ALA A 497 1.52 -21.08 -29.66
C ALA A 497 2.96 -21.17 -29.13
N ILE A 498 3.94 -20.72 -29.92
CA ILE A 498 5.34 -20.67 -29.52
C ILE A 498 5.54 -19.62 -28.40
N LEU A 499 4.85 -18.48 -28.46
CA LEU A 499 4.96 -17.47 -27.40
C LEU A 499 4.47 -17.99 -26.03
N LEU A 500 3.44 -18.83 -26.02
CA LEU A 500 2.88 -19.39 -24.78
C LEU A 500 3.76 -20.46 -24.14
N SER A 501 4.62 -21.15 -24.91
CA SER A 501 5.56 -22.15 -24.39
C SER A 501 6.91 -21.58 -23.97
N ARG A 502 7.28 -20.38 -24.45
CA ARG A 502 8.53 -19.71 -24.07
C ARG A 502 8.48 -19.17 -22.63
N PRO A 503 9.58 -19.25 -21.87
CA PRO A 503 9.68 -18.57 -20.57
C PRO A 503 9.42 -17.06 -20.71
N TYR A 504 8.50 -16.53 -19.90
CA TYR A 504 8.07 -15.12 -19.99
C TYR A 504 9.24 -14.11 -19.95
N ALA A 505 10.28 -14.43 -19.17
CA ALA A 505 11.47 -13.57 -19.04
C ALA A 505 12.29 -13.46 -20.35
N GLN A 506 12.20 -14.45 -21.24
CA GLN A 506 12.90 -14.48 -22.53
C GLN A 506 12.13 -13.75 -23.64
N LEU A 507 10.86 -13.40 -23.40
CA LEU A 507 10.07 -12.60 -24.36
C LEU A 507 10.64 -11.19 -24.47
N ARG A 508 10.48 -10.58 -25.64
CA ARG A 508 10.93 -9.20 -25.90
C ARG A 508 10.42 -8.26 -24.81
N LEU A 509 11.30 -7.39 -24.29
CA LEU A 509 10.92 -6.39 -23.31
C LEU A 509 9.90 -5.42 -23.91
N CYS A 510 8.85 -5.14 -23.13
CA CYS A 510 7.74 -4.29 -23.57
C CYS A 510 8.16 -2.82 -23.68
N LEU A 511 9.06 -2.33 -22.83
CA LEU A 511 9.72 -1.05 -23.02
C LEU A 511 11.23 -1.26 -23.11
N PRO A 512 11.95 -0.43 -23.89
CA PRO A 512 13.41 -0.51 -23.97
C PRO A 512 14.04 -0.21 -22.61
N GLN A 513 15.19 -0.85 -22.31
CA GLN A 513 15.94 -0.60 -21.07
C GLN A 513 16.42 0.87 -20.96
N THR A 514 16.48 1.60 -22.08
CA THR A 514 16.88 3.00 -22.11
C THR A 514 15.89 3.95 -21.43
N GLY A 515 14.69 3.51 -21.05
CA GLY A 515 13.68 4.35 -20.39
C GLY A 515 14.13 4.99 -19.05
N TYR A 516 15.18 4.46 -18.40
CA TYR A 516 15.86 5.13 -17.27
C TYR A 516 17.20 5.77 -17.68
N ALA A 517 17.94 5.16 -18.62
CA ALA A 517 19.26 5.63 -19.04
C ALA A 517 19.23 6.92 -19.90
N GLU A 518 18.17 7.17 -20.68
CA GLU A 518 18.01 8.40 -21.47
C GLU A 518 17.65 9.63 -20.62
N ARG A 519 17.11 9.42 -19.41
CA ARG A 519 16.80 10.52 -18.46
C ARG A 519 17.98 10.93 -17.59
N ALA A 520 19.10 10.22 -17.70
CA ALA A 520 20.33 10.42 -16.94
C ALA A 520 21.48 11.05 -17.78
N ARG A 521 21.16 11.64 -18.95
CA ARG A 521 22.08 12.49 -19.71
C ARG A 521 21.73 13.96 -19.53
#